data_AF-A0A1A7GE34-F1
#
_entry.id   AF-A0A1A7GE34-F1
#
_cell.length_a   1.000
_cell.length_b   1.000
_cell.length_c   1.000
_cell.angle_alpha   90.00
_cell.angle_beta   90.00
_cell.angle_gamma   90.00
#
_symmetry.space_group_name_H-M   'P 1'
#
loop_
_entity.id
_entity.type
_entity.pdbx_description
1 polymer ?
#
loop_
_entity_poly.entity_id
_entity_poly.type
_entity_poly.pdbx_seq_one_letter_code
_entity_poly.pdbx_strand_id
1 'polypeptide(L)'
;MPAVKPSLEEALLRLRLDPDLSADVTNAIPQVFAETVRYLDGPLFQSAEEATASADPKAIVSDECIIAAQLLLIDALVGTNTTKEAAEKRGAAYSMLRMYRNQGA
;
A
#
# COMPACT_ATOMS: atom_id res chain seq x y z
N MET A 1 9.48 12.18 6.00
CA MET A 1 8.17 11.93 6.66
C MET A 1 7.52 10.79 5.90
N PRO A 2 7.01 9.74 6.57
CA PRO A 2 6.40 8.62 5.86
C PRO A 2 5.18 9.13 5.11
N ALA A 3 5.12 8.90 3.79
CA ALA A 3 3.97 9.26 2.98
C ALA A 3 2.92 8.14 3.07
N VAL A 4 1.64 8.50 2.90
CA VAL A 4 0.50 7.55 2.91
C VAL A 4 0.59 6.51 1.78
N LYS A 5 1.40 6.80 0.77
CA LYS A 5 1.73 5.96 -0.39
C LYS A 5 3.25 5.97 -0.56
N PRO A 6 3.89 4.85 -0.92
CA PRO A 6 5.30 4.87 -1.26
C PRO A 6 5.55 5.78 -2.47
N SER A 7 6.64 6.53 -2.44
CA SER A 7 7.13 7.24 -3.62
C SER A 7 7.72 6.27 -4.66
N LEU A 8 7.83 6.72 -5.91
CA LEU A 8 8.45 5.95 -6.98
C LEU A 8 9.88 5.53 -6.63
N GLU A 9 10.69 6.47 -6.15
CA GLU A 9 12.09 6.23 -5.76
C GLU A 9 12.19 5.19 -4.64
N GLU A 10 11.32 5.29 -3.61
CA GLU A 10 11.28 4.31 -2.52
C GLU A 10 10.84 2.93 -3.00
N ALA A 11 9.88 2.84 -3.91
CA ALA A 11 9.42 1.58 -4.46
C ALA A 11 10.51 0.90 -5.28
N LEU A 12 11.16 1.63 -6.21
CA LEU A 12 12.27 1.09 -7.00
C LEU A 12 13.44 0.65 -6.12
N LEU A 13 13.80 1.47 -5.12
CA LEU A 13 14.90 1.17 -4.20
C LEU A 13 14.63 -0.05 -3.32
N ARG A 14 13.45 -0.11 -2.68
CA ARG A 14 13.12 -1.19 -1.73
C ARG A 14 12.84 -2.51 -2.43
N LEU A 15 12.24 -2.47 -3.62
CA LEU A 15 11.89 -3.66 -4.39
C LEU A 15 13.01 -4.13 -5.32
N ARG A 16 14.07 -3.33 -5.48
CA ARG A 16 15.18 -3.60 -6.42
C ARG A 16 14.67 -3.87 -7.83
N LEU A 17 13.62 -3.13 -8.23
CA LEU A 17 13.04 -3.24 -9.56
C LEU A 17 13.96 -2.58 -10.59
N ASP A 18 13.90 -3.08 -11.82
CA ASP A 18 14.60 -2.48 -12.94
C ASP A 18 14.16 -1.02 -13.13
N PRO A 19 15.07 -0.04 -13.29
CA PRO A 19 14.73 1.34 -13.61
C PRO A 19 13.78 1.50 -14.82
N ASP A 20 13.84 0.56 -15.77
CA ASP A 20 12.96 0.54 -16.95
C ASP A 20 11.48 0.30 -16.57
N LEU A 21 11.20 -0.25 -15.38
CA LEU A 21 9.84 -0.45 -14.85
C LEU A 21 9.29 0.78 -14.13
N SER A 22 10.01 1.90 -14.11
CA SER A 22 9.60 3.14 -13.42
C SER A 22 8.22 3.65 -13.86
N ALA A 23 7.89 3.53 -15.16
CA ALA A 23 6.58 3.90 -15.68
C ALA A 23 5.47 2.98 -15.14
N ASP A 24 5.73 1.67 -15.09
CA ASP A 24 4.77 0.68 -14.59
C ASP A 24 4.55 0.84 -13.08
N VAL A 25 5.61 1.09 -12.31
CA VAL A 25 5.52 1.40 -10.88
C VAL A 25 4.73 2.69 -10.66
N THR A 26 4.98 3.73 -11.44
CA THR A 26 4.23 5.00 -11.37
C THR A 26 2.74 4.78 -11.60
N ASN A 27 2.38 3.91 -12.54
CA ASN A 27 0.98 3.57 -12.84
C ASN A 27 0.37 2.63 -11.79
N ALA A 28 1.18 1.80 -11.12
CA ALA A 28 0.72 0.85 -10.10
C ALA A 28 0.47 1.51 -8.74
N ILE A 29 1.28 2.51 -8.32
CA ILE A 29 1.11 3.23 -7.04
C ILE A 29 -0.33 3.72 -6.80
N PRO A 30 -1.00 4.45 -7.73
CA PRO A 30 -2.37 4.91 -7.50
C PRO A 30 -3.39 3.76 -7.45
N GLN A 31 -3.17 2.68 -8.23
CA GLN A 31 -4.04 1.51 -8.23
C GLN A 31 -3.96 0.76 -6.90
N VAL A 32 -2.75 0.51 -6.41
CA VAL A 32 -2.48 -0.15 -5.14
C VAL A 32 -2.98 0.67 -3.96
N PHE A 33 -2.80 1.99 -4.01
CA PHE A 33 -3.36 2.87 -2.99
C PHE A 33 -4.89 2.76 -2.92
N ALA A 34 -5.57 2.84 -4.07
CA ALA A 34 -7.02 2.69 -4.14
C ALA A 34 -7.49 1.30 -3.66
N GLU A 35 -6.77 0.24 -4.03
CA GLU A 35 -7.02 -1.13 -3.56
C GLU A 35 -6.88 -1.24 -2.04
N THR A 36 -5.84 -0.62 -1.47
CA THR A 36 -5.56 -0.62 -0.03
C THR A 36 -6.63 0.13 0.75
N VAL A 37 -7.01 1.34 0.31
CA VAL A 37 -8.09 2.13 0.91
C VAL A 37 -9.41 1.36 0.87
N ARG A 38 -9.72 0.71 -0.26
CA ARG A 38 -10.93 -0.11 -0.42
C ARG A 38 -10.91 -1.34 0.50
N TYR A 39 -9.77 -1.99 0.65
CA TYR A 39 -9.63 -3.15 1.52
C TYR A 39 -9.80 -2.78 3.00
N LEU A 40 -9.18 -1.67 3.41
CA LEU A 40 -9.20 -1.17 4.78
C LEU A 40 -10.56 -0.59 5.20
N ASP A 41 -11.40 -0.22 4.23
CA ASP A 41 -12.70 0.43 4.47
C ASP A 41 -12.55 1.73 5.29
N GLY A 42 -11.60 2.58 4.89
CA GLY A 42 -11.36 3.85 5.56
C GLY A 42 -10.30 4.71 4.84
N PRO A 43 -10.37 6.04 4.98
CA PRO A 43 -9.33 6.94 4.48
C PRO A 43 -8.02 6.76 5.25
N LEU A 44 -6.92 6.82 4.51
CA LEU A 44 -5.58 6.78 5.08
C LEU A 44 -5.02 8.20 5.26
N PHE A 45 -4.44 8.46 6.43
CA PHE A 45 -3.85 9.74 6.80
C PHE A 45 -2.37 9.60 7.11
N GLN A 46 -1.62 10.69 6.93
CA GLN A 46 -0.18 10.68 7.16
C GLN A 46 0.18 10.68 8.65
N SER A 47 -0.61 11.41 9.44
CA SER A 47 -0.37 11.53 10.88
C SER A 47 -1.66 11.38 11.68
N ALA A 48 -1.50 11.13 12.98
CA ALA A 48 -2.61 11.13 13.92
C ALA A 48 -3.31 12.49 14.00
N GLU A 49 -2.60 13.60 13.75
CA GLU A 49 -3.21 14.95 13.75
C GLU A 49 -4.17 15.12 12.57
N GLU A 50 -3.78 14.68 11.37
CA GLU A 50 -4.66 14.70 10.19
C GLU A 50 -5.87 13.80 10.37
N ALA A 51 -5.66 12.59 10.91
CA ALA A 51 -6.75 11.67 11.22
C ALA A 51 -7.75 12.29 12.21
N THR A 52 -7.25 12.93 13.27
CA THR A 52 -8.09 13.61 14.27
C THR A 52 -8.82 14.81 13.69
N ALA A 53 -8.14 15.61 12.85
CA ALA A 53 -8.72 16.77 12.19
C ALA A 53 -9.83 16.42 11.20
N SER A 54 -9.78 15.22 10.61
CA SER A 54 -10.81 14.73 9.68
C SER A 54 -12.16 14.45 10.37
N ALA A 55 -12.15 14.22 11.69
CA ALA A 55 -13.29 13.73 12.46
C ALA A 55 -13.97 12.47 11.87
N ASP A 56 -13.27 11.72 11.00
CA ASP A 56 -13.77 10.50 10.40
C ASP A 56 -13.57 9.32 11.37
N PRO A 57 -14.63 8.63 11.82
CA PRO A 57 -14.52 7.48 12.71
C PRO A 57 -13.80 6.28 12.05
N LYS A 58 -13.63 6.29 10.72
CA LYS A 58 -12.91 5.27 9.94
C LYS A 58 -11.48 5.70 9.59
N ALA A 59 -10.99 6.82 10.12
CA ALA A 59 -9.64 7.31 9.84
C ALA A 59 -8.56 6.29 10.25
N ILE A 60 -7.67 5.95 9.32
CA ILE A 60 -6.55 5.04 9.57
C ILE A 60 -5.26 5.81 9.39
N VAL A 61 -4.39 5.81 10.40
CA VAL A 61 -3.05 6.39 10.30
C VAL A 61 -2.16 5.43 9.53
N SER A 62 -1.51 5.93 8.48
CA SER A 62 -0.55 5.16 7.70
C SER A 62 0.68 4.85 8.53
N ASP A 63 0.98 3.56 8.66
CA ASP A 63 2.14 3.03 9.38
C ASP A 63 3.05 2.26 8.40
N GLU A 64 4.27 1.94 8.84
CA GLU A 64 5.28 1.23 8.06
C GLU A 64 4.75 -0.09 7.50
N CYS A 65 3.87 -0.80 8.23
CA CYS A 65 3.26 -2.03 7.73
C CYS A 65 2.28 -1.80 6.57
N ILE A 66 1.53 -0.69 6.57
CA ILE A 66 0.61 -0.34 5.48
C ILE A 66 1.44 0.03 4.23
N ILE A 67 2.52 0.77 4.41
CA ILE A 67 3.46 1.11 3.32
C ILE A 67 4.13 -0.16 2.78
N ALA A 68 4.58 -1.07 3.66
CA ALA A 68 5.16 -2.35 3.26
C ALA A 68 4.17 -3.24 2.49
N ALA A 69 2.90 -3.28 2.92
CA ALA A 69 1.86 -3.99 2.21
C ALA A 69 1.60 -3.41 0.81
N GLN A 70 1.57 -2.07 0.68
CA GLN A 70 1.46 -1.41 -0.62
C GLN A 70 2.67 -1.73 -1.52
N LEU A 71 3.89 -1.75 -0.97
CA LEU A 71 5.09 -2.15 -1.73
C LEU A 71 5.00 -3.59 -2.22
N LEU A 72 4.51 -4.52 -1.40
CA LEU A 72 4.30 -5.91 -1.81
C LEU A 72 3.24 -6.05 -2.91
N LEU A 73 2.18 -5.23 -2.88
CA LEU A 73 1.17 -5.20 -3.93
C LEU A 73 1.70 -4.62 -5.24
N ILE A 74 2.54 -3.58 -5.19
CA ILE A 74 3.24 -3.03 -6.36
C ILE A 74 4.16 -4.09 -6.97
N ASP A 75 4.94 -4.76 -6.13
CA ASP A 75 5.84 -5.85 -6.55
C ASP A 75 5.07 -7.00 -7.20
N ALA A 76 3.91 -7.38 -6.64
CA ALA A 76 3.05 -8.41 -7.23
C ALA A 76 2.46 -8.03 -8.59
N LEU A 77 2.33 -6.74 -8.89
CA LEU A 77 1.77 -6.22 -10.15
C LEU A 77 2.84 -5.99 -11.23
N VAL A 78 4.00 -5.46 -10.84
CA VAL A 78 5.04 -4.99 -11.77
C VAL A 78 6.23 -5.93 -11.84
N GLY A 79 6.54 -6.63 -10.75
CA GLY A 79 7.64 -7.57 -10.69
C GLY A 79 7.43 -8.75 -11.65
N THR A 80 8.53 -9.34 -12.11
CA THR A 80 8.52 -10.54 -12.96
C THR A 80 8.16 -11.78 -12.14
N ASN A 81 6.91 -11.87 -11.73
CA ASN A 81 6.39 -12.94 -10.89
C ASN A 81 5.69 -14.00 -11.73
N THR A 82 5.83 -15.26 -11.31
CA THR A 82 4.85 -16.28 -11.68
C THR A 82 3.48 -15.95 -11.09
N THR A 83 2.40 -16.50 -11.66
CA THR A 83 1.03 -16.32 -11.12
C THR A 83 0.92 -16.74 -9.65
N LYS A 84 1.69 -17.75 -9.24
CA LYS A 84 1.76 -18.22 -7.85
C LYS A 84 2.45 -17.20 -6.93
N GLU A 85 3.62 -16.71 -7.31
CA GLU A 85 4.36 -15.72 -6.49
C GLU A 85 3.59 -14.40 -6.35
N ALA A 86 2.93 -13.95 -7.42
CA ALA A 86 2.06 -12.77 -7.36
C ALA A 86 0.90 -12.97 -6.38
N ALA A 87 0.29 -14.17 -6.35
CA ALA A 87 -0.78 -14.50 -5.43
C ALA A 87 -0.29 -14.59 -3.97
N GLU A 88 0.89 -15.16 -3.73
CA GLU A 88 1.51 -15.25 -2.40
C GLU A 88 1.84 -13.86 -1.85
N LYS A 89 2.43 -12.98 -2.67
CA LYS A 89 2.73 -11.59 -2.30
C LYS A 89 1.46 -10.79 -1.99
N ARG A 90 0.41 -10.93 -2.81
CA ARG A 90 -0.91 -10.33 -2.52
C ARG A 90 -1.50 -10.87 -1.21
N GLY A 91 -1.42 -12.18 -0.97
CA GLY A 91 -1.88 -12.82 0.26
C GLY A 91 -1.15 -12.30 1.50
N ALA A 92 0.17 -12.15 1.42
CA ALA A 92 0.99 -11.57 2.49
C ALA A 92 0.61 -10.10 2.76
N ALA A 93 0.47 -9.30 1.71
CA ALA A 93 0.06 -7.90 1.82
C ALA A 93 -1.32 -7.75 2.49
N TYR A 94 -2.32 -8.53 2.07
CA TYR A 94 -3.63 -8.48 2.71
C TYR A 94 -3.61 -9.00 4.15
N SER A 95 -2.75 -9.97 4.46
CA SER A 95 -2.59 -10.44 5.84
C SER A 95 -2.05 -9.33 6.75
N MET A 96 -1.13 -8.49 6.24
CA MET A 96 -0.65 -7.29 6.93
C MET A 96 -1.75 -6.24 7.06
N LEU A 97 -2.51 -5.96 5.99
CA LEU A 97 -3.58 -4.95 6.01
C LEU A 97 -4.76 -5.37 6.90
N ARG A 98 -4.99 -6.67 7.09
CA ARG A 98 -6.14 -7.18 7.84
C ARG A 98 -6.22 -6.63 9.26
N MET A 99 -5.09 -6.36 9.91
CA MET A 99 -5.05 -5.85 11.28
C MET A 99 -5.47 -4.38 11.41
N TYR A 100 -5.42 -3.62 10.30
CA TYR A 100 -5.81 -2.22 10.24
C TYR A 100 -7.20 -2.01 9.64
N ARG A 101 -7.80 -3.08 9.10
CA ARG A 101 -9.09 -3.00 8.43
C ARG A 101 -10.19 -2.67 9.43
N ASN A 102 -11.02 -1.70 9.08
CA ASN A 102 -12.28 -1.45 9.76
C ASN A 102 -13.21 -2.66 9.53
N GLN A 103 -13.20 -3.59 10.48
CA GLN A 103 -14.20 -4.64 10.55
C GLN A 103 -15.43 -3.95 11.12
N GLY A 104 -16.41 -3.64 10.26
CA GLY A 104 -17.57 -2.81 10.58
C GLY A 104 -18.06 -2.98 12.02
N ALA A 105 -18.21 -1.85 12.71
CA ALA A 105 -18.77 -1.77 14.05
C ALA A 105 -20.15 -2.45 14.15
#